data_AF-A0A496TF92-F1
#
_entry.id   AF-A0A496TF92-F1
#
_cell.length_a   1.000
_cell.length_b   1.000
_cell.length_c   1.000
_cell.angle_alpha   90.00
_cell.angle_beta   90.00
_cell.angle_gamma   90.00
#
_symmetry.space_group_name_H-M   'P 1'
#
loop_
_entity.id
_entity.type
_entity.pdbx_description
1 polymer ?
#
loop_
_entity_poly.entity_id
_entity_poly.type
_entity_poly.pdbx_seq_one_letter_code
_entity_poly.pdbx_strand_id
1 'polypeptide(L)'
;MKKYLDYLGYVGVVLIVISLGSYLITSVFKLFQTITILTGLVILIAFVLANLARIREFFSKRSTKYGTNATVTAVLMLTILVMLNFVASRHNYRIDTTKARQFSLSKQTIKILKNLKVDVKATAFFKSDAGQRMRDLLEEYAYHSKKFKYEFVDPDKKPAIAKQYGIT
;
A
#
# COMPACT_ATOMS: atom_id res chain seq x y z
N MET A 1 -16.41 7.86 -38.10
CA MET A 1 -15.21 7.96 -37.22
C MET A 1 -15.50 7.95 -35.72
N LYS A 2 -16.53 8.63 -35.20
CA LYS A 2 -16.83 8.68 -33.73
C LYS A 2 -17.07 7.32 -33.06
N LYS A 3 -17.61 6.34 -33.78
CA LYS A 3 -17.93 5.00 -33.23
C LYS A 3 -16.69 4.18 -32.83
N TYR A 4 -15.56 4.37 -33.53
CA TYR A 4 -14.30 3.65 -33.24
C TYR A 4 -13.59 4.20 -31.99
N LEU A 5 -13.81 5.48 -31.66
CA LEU A 5 -13.28 6.11 -30.45
C LEU A 5 -13.95 5.56 -29.17
N ASP A 6 -15.24 5.21 -29.23
CA ASP A 6 -15.94 4.62 -28.09
C ASP A 6 -15.45 3.18 -27.82
N TYR A 7 -15.21 2.38 -28.86
CA TYR A 7 -14.59 1.06 -28.71
C TYR A 7 -13.16 1.13 -28.12
N LEU A 8 -12.41 2.18 -28.47
CA LEU A 8 -11.07 2.43 -27.92
C LEU A 8 -11.09 2.65 -26.40
N GLY A 9 -12.13 3.30 -25.88
CA GLY A 9 -12.34 3.50 -24.45
C GLY A 9 -12.59 2.20 -23.69
N TYR A 10 -13.43 1.32 -24.24
CA TYR A 10 -13.67 -0.02 -23.65
C TYR A 10 -12.42 -0.89 -23.67
N VAL A 11 -11.64 -0.85 -24.75
CA VAL A 11 -10.36 -1.54 -24.86
C VAL A 11 -9.36 -1.03 -23.81
N GLY A 12 -9.32 0.28 -23.57
CA GLY A 12 -8.49 0.88 -22.52
C GLY A 12 -8.87 0.40 -21.10
N VAL A 13 -10.17 0.32 -20.80
CA VAL A 13 -10.65 -0.20 -19.51
C VAL A 13 -10.32 -1.68 -19.33
N VAL A 14 -10.54 -2.50 -20.36
CA VAL A 14 -10.20 -3.93 -20.34
C VAL A 14 -8.70 -4.13 -20.12
N LEU A 15 -7.86 -3.33 -20.78
CA LEU A 15 -6.42 -3.36 -20.57
C LEU A 15 -6.01 -2.93 -19.16
N ILE A 16 -6.68 -1.94 -18.56
CA ILE A 16 -6.46 -1.54 -17.16
C ILE A 16 -6.80 -2.70 -16.22
N VAL A 17 -7.94 -3.36 -16.42
CA VAL A 17 -8.36 -4.51 -15.59
C VAL A 17 -7.39 -5.69 -15.72
N ILE A 18 -6.94 -6.01 -16.94
CA ILE A 18 -5.97 -7.08 -17.19
C ILE A 18 -4.59 -6.76 -16.59
N SER A 19 -4.16 -5.50 -16.69
CA SER A 19 -2.89 -5.03 -16.13
C SER A 19 -2.93 -5.03 -14.60
N LEU A 20 -4.04 -4.59 -14.01
CA LEU A 20 -4.29 -4.62 -12.56
C LEU A 20 -4.36 -6.06 -12.04
N GLY A 21 -5.01 -6.97 -12.78
CA GLY A 21 -5.05 -8.41 -12.47
C GLY A 21 -3.66 -9.06 -12.53
N SER A 22 -2.86 -8.74 -13.55
CA SER A 22 -1.49 -9.24 -13.68
C SER A 22 -0.57 -8.68 -12.58
N TYR A 23 -0.83 -7.46 -12.10
CA TYR A 23 -0.11 -6.82 -10.99
C TYR A 23 -0.33 -7.56 -9.66
N LEU A 24 -1.52 -8.14 -9.46
CA LEU A 24 -1.88 -8.90 -8.25
C LEU A 24 -1.14 -10.25 -8.15
N ILE A 25 -0.65 -10.80 -9.27
CA ILE A 25 -0.15 -12.17 -9.36
C ILE A 25 1.38 -12.25 -9.18
N THR A 26 2.15 -11.19 -9.45
CA THR A 26 3.63 -11.27 -9.42
C THR A 26 4.31 -10.21 -8.55
N SER A 27 4.98 -10.68 -7.50
CA SER A 27 5.74 -9.87 -6.52
C SER A 27 7.17 -9.51 -6.99
N VAL A 28 7.52 -9.69 -8.28
CA VAL A 28 8.92 -9.71 -8.71
C VAL A 28 9.41 -8.41 -9.38
N PHE A 29 8.53 -7.53 -9.89
CA PHE A 29 8.98 -6.38 -10.70
C PHE A 29 8.37 -5.03 -10.28
N LYS A 30 8.81 -4.49 -9.13
CA LYS A 30 8.38 -3.16 -8.61
C LYS A 30 8.59 -2.01 -9.59
N LEU A 31 9.66 -2.00 -10.38
CA LEU A 31 9.96 -0.88 -11.30
C LEU A 31 9.03 -0.88 -12.53
N PHE A 32 8.82 -2.06 -13.13
CA PHE A 32 7.91 -2.24 -14.26
C PHE A 32 6.46 -1.89 -13.86
N GLN A 33 6.07 -2.33 -12.67
CA GLN A 33 4.81 -2.02 -12.03
C GLN A 33 4.55 -0.51 -11.87
N THR A 34 5.55 0.27 -11.45
CA THR A 34 5.42 1.73 -11.33
C THR A 34 5.24 2.41 -12.68
N ILE A 35 5.97 1.96 -13.71
CA ILE A 35 5.88 2.52 -15.07
C ILE A 35 4.48 2.28 -15.63
N THR A 36 3.95 1.07 -15.51
CA THR A 36 2.61 0.76 -16.03
C THR A 36 1.50 1.53 -15.33
N ILE A 37 1.60 1.75 -14.01
CA ILE A 37 0.66 2.61 -13.27
C ILE A 37 0.73 4.05 -13.78
N LEU A 38 1.95 4.60 -13.94
CA LEU A 38 2.16 5.94 -14.47
C LEU A 38 1.57 6.09 -15.88
N THR A 39 1.82 5.12 -16.75
CA THR A 39 1.28 5.12 -18.12
C THR A 39 -0.25 5.05 -18.11
N GLY A 40 -0.84 4.18 -17.29
CA GLY A 40 -2.30 4.09 -17.14
C GLY A 40 -2.93 5.39 -16.63
N LEU A 41 -2.26 6.05 -15.68
CA LEU A 41 -2.70 7.33 -15.12
C LEU A 41 -2.61 8.46 -16.16
N VAL A 42 -1.55 8.50 -16.96
CA VAL A 42 -1.40 9.47 -18.07
C VAL A 42 -2.50 9.29 -19.11
N ILE A 43 -2.81 8.06 -19.48
CA ILE A 43 -3.88 7.76 -20.45
C ILE A 43 -5.25 8.16 -19.87
N LEU A 44 -5.50 7.89 -18.59
CA LEU A 44 -6.74 8.28 -17.92
C LEU A 44 -6.90 9.81 -17.87
N ILE A 45 -5.83 10.53 -17.52
CA ILE A 45 -5.83 12.00 -17.53
C ILE A 45 -6.07 12.53 -18.95
N ALA A 46 -5.38 12.00 -19.95
CA ALA A 46 -5.59 12.38 -21.35
C ALA A 46 -7.04 12.13 -21.80
N PHE A 47 -7.64 11.01 -21.41
CA PHE A 47 -9.03 10.70 -21.69
C PHE A 47 -10.00 11.70 -21.02
N VAL A 48 -9.75 12.05 -19.76
CA VAL A 48 -10.58 13.03 -19.02
C VAL A 48 -10.46 14.42 -19.64
N LEU A 49 -9.25 14.87 -20.00
CA LEU A 49 -9.03 16.16 -20.66
C LEU A 49 -9.68 16.22 -22.04
N ALA A 50 -9.54 15.17 -22.85
CA ALA A 50 -10.17 15.08 -24.17
C ALA A 50 -11.70 15.05 -24.12
N ASN A 51 -12.28 14.58 -23.00
CA ASN A 51 -13.73 14.47 -22.82
C ASN A 51 -14.29 15.48 -21.81
N LEU A 52 -13.52 16.50 -21.40
CA LEU A 52 -13.88 17.41 -20.30
C LEU A 52 -15.18 18.17 -20.56
N ALA A 53 -15.40 18.63 -21.79
CA ALA A 53 -16.64 19.27 -22.21
C ALA A 53 -17.84 18.32 -22.15
N ARG A 54 -17.63 17.05 -22.53
CA ARG A 54 -18.67 16.00 -22.54
C ARG A 54 -19.03 15.57 -21.11
N ILE A 55 -18.04 15.48 -20.23
CA ILE A 55 -18.23 15.21 -18.79
C ILE A 55 -18.97 16.37 -18.13
N ARG A 56 -18.62 17.63 -18.44
CA ARG A 56 -19.26 18.82 -17.88
C ARG A 56 -20.73 18.96 -18.33
N GLU A 57 -21.04 18.64 -19.58
CA GLU A 57 -22.43 18.55 -20.05
C GLU A 57 -23.19 17.39 -19.39
N PHE A 58 -22.49 16.27 -19.11
CA PHE A 58 -23.04 15.11 -18.43
C PHE A 58 -23.49 15.42 -17.00
N PHE A 59 -22.74 16.25 -16.28
CA PHE A 59 -23.11 16.73 -14.93
C PHE A 59 -24.12 17.88 -14.92
N SER A 60 -24.32 18.56 -16.05
CA SER A 60 -25.19 19.75 -16.15
C SER A 60 -26.65 19.43 -16.50
N LYS A 61 -26.93 18.28 -17.14
CA LYS A 61 -28.31 17.92 -17.52
C LYS A 61 -29.03 17.15 -16.40
N ARG A 62 -30.04 17.80 -15.83
CA ARG A 62 -30.91 17.45 -14.70
C ARG A 62 -31.67 16.11 -14.76
N SER A 63 -31.39 15.23 -15.70
CA SER A 63 -32.09 13.95 -15.81
C SER A 63 -31.26 12.98 -16.64
N THR A 64 -30.67 12.03 -15.94
CA THR A 64 -30.39 10.66 -16.39
C THR A 64 -31.44 10.21 -17.40
N LYS A 65 -31.15 10.31 -18.70
CA LYS A 65 -31.90 9.57 -19.71
C LYS A 65 -30.92 8.95 -20.68
N TYR A 66 -31.08 7.64 -20.81
CA TYR A 66 -30.43 6.67 -21.69
C TYR A 66 -29.26 5.90 -21.05
N GLY A 67 -29.61 4.68 -20.63
CA GLY A 67 -28.84 3.71 -19.84
C GLY A 67 -27.57 3.15 -20.47
N THR A 68 -27.09 3.69 -21.58
CA THR A 68 -25.77 3.33 -22.14
C THR A 68 -24.63 3.80 -21.23
N ASN A 69 -24.86 4.80 -20.36
CA ASN A 69 -23.82 5.32 -19.47
C ASN A 69 -23.80 4.72 -18.06
N ALA A 70 -24.77 3.88 -17.69
CA ALA A 70 -24.79 3.23 -16.38
C ALA A 70 -23.66 2.19 -16.26
N THR A 71 -23.46 1.39 -17.32
CA THR A 71 -22.38 0.39 -17.36
C THR A 71 -21.00 1.03 -17.35
N VAL A 72 -20.78 2.08 -18.16
CA VAL A 72 -19.51 2.82 -18.18
C VAL A 72 -19.24 3.45 -16.81
N THR A 73 -20.24 4.11 -16.22
CA THR A 73 -20.11 4.72 -14.89
C THR A 73 -19.83 3.67 -13.82
N ALA A 74 -20.55 2.53 -13.84
CA ALA A 74 -20.35 1.44 -12.89
C ALA A 74 -18.95 0.83 -13.02
N VAL A 75 -18.48 0.59 -14.24
CA VAL A 75 -17.14 0.05 -14.49
C VAL A 75 -16.06 1.04 -14.08
N LEU A 76 -16.24 2.34 -14.32
CA LEU A 76 -15.31 3.39 -13.91
C LEU A 76 -15.26 3.49 -12.38
N MET A 77 -16.41 3.44 -11.71
CA MET A 77 -16.52 3.45 -10.26
C MET A 77 -15.89 2.20 -9.63
N LEU A 78 -16.12 1.02 -10.20
CA LEU A 78 -15.45 -0.23 -9.79
C LEU A 78 -13.94 -0.14 -9.99
N THR A 79 -13.48 0.40 -11.11
CA THR A 79 -12.04 0.58 -11.39
C THR A 79 -11.39 1.47 -10.33
N ILE A 80 -12.02 2.59 -9.98
CA ILE A 80 -11.55 3.48 -8.90
C ILE A 80 -11.52 2.75 -7.56
N LEU A 81 -12.58 2.02 -7.21
CA LEU A 81 -12.65 1.27 -5.94
C LEU A 81 -11.56 0.21 -5.84
N VAL A 82 -11.30 -0.54 -6.91
CA VAL A 82 -10.23 -1.55 -6.92
C VAL A 82 -8.87 -0.88 -6.82
N MET A 83 -8.62 0.24 -7.53
CA MET A 83 -7.38 1.01 -7.37
C MET A 83 -7.18 1.53 -5.95
N LEU A 84 -8.22 2.11 -5.34
CA LEU A 84 -8.17 2.62 -3.97
C LEU A 84 -7.91 1.51 -2.96
N ASN A 85 -8.65 0.40 -3.05
CA ASN A 85 -8.47 -0.75 -2.19
C ASN A 85 -7.06 -1.34 -2.34
N PHE A 86 -6.55 -1.40 -3.57
CA PHE A 86 -5.21 -1.89 -3.86
C PHE A 86 -4.11 -1.00 -3.26
N VAL A 87 -4.23 0.33 -3.41
CA VAL A 87 -3.30 1.28 -2.81
C VAL A 87 -3.35 1.15 -1.28
N ALA A 88 -4.55 1.07 -0.70
CA ALA A 88 -4.74 0.92 0.74
C ALA A 88 -4.20 -0.41 1.30
N SER A 89 -4.39 -1.52 0.59
CA SER A 89 -3.92 -2.84 1.04
C SER A 89 -2.40 -2.98 0.97
N ARG A 90 -1.76 -2.32 -0.01
CA ARG A 90 -0.31 -2.40 -0.20
C ARG A 90 0.48 -1.31 0.51
N HIS A 91 -0.14 -0.18 0.83
CA HIS A 91 0.43 0.89 1.63
C HIS A 91 -0.31 0.99 2.96
N ASN A 92 0.07 0.14 3.92
CA ASN A 92 -0.32 0.28 5.32
C ASN A 92 0.38 1.51 5.92
N TYR A 93 -0.07 2.71 5.55
CA TYR A 93 0.45 3.96 6.10
C TYR A 93 -0.08 4.11 7.53
N ARG A 94 0.65 3.57 8.51
CA ARG A 94 0.33 3.71 9.93
C ARG A 94 0.74 5.12 10.38
N ILE A 95 -0.25 5.96 10.68
CA ILE A 95 -0.05 7.26 11.31
C ILE A 95 -0.46 7.13 12.78
N ASP A 96 0.47 7.41 13.67
CA ASP A 96 0.17 7.56 15.09
C ASP A 96 -0.58 8.89 15.32
N THR A 97 -1.85 8.78 15.71
CA THR A 97 -2.74 9.91 15.97
C THR A 97 -2.66 10.40 17.42
N THR A 98 -1.83 9.79 18.28
CA THR A 98 -1.70 10.24 19.67
C THR A 98 -0.99 11.60 19.74
N LYS A 99 -1.47 12.49 20.62
CA LYS A 99 -0.90 13.85 20.78
C LYS A 99 0.62 13.84 21.05
N ALA A 100 1.10 12.81 21.74
CA ALA A 100 2.51 12.66 22.11
C ALA A 100 3.29 11.69 21.22
N ARG A 101 2.68 11.11 20.18
CA ARG A 101 3.30 10.10 19.28
C ARG A 101 3.97 8.96 20.03
N GLN A 102 3.29 8.43 21.05
CA GLN A 102 3.87 7.49 22.01
C GLN A 102 4.18 6.12 21.39
N PHE A 103 3.67 5.84 20.19
CA PHE A 103 3.88 4.60 19.46
C PHE A 103 4.70 4.82 18.18
N SER A 104 5.31 6.00 18.01
CA SER A 104 6.16 6.32 16.87
C SER A 104 7.61 6.49 17.29
N LEU A 105 8.53 6.09 16.40
CA LEU A 105 9.94 6.42 16.57
C LEU A 105 10.20 7.91 16.31
N SER A 106 11.18 8.45 17.02
CA SER A 106 11.69 9.78 16.74
C SER A 106 12.23 9.86 15.30
N LYS A 107 12.15 11.04 14.68
CA LYS A 107 12.69 11.26 13.33
C LYS A 107 14.18 10.91 13.24
N GLN A 108 14.93 11.13 14.33
CA GLN A 108 16.35 10.81 14.42
C GLN A 108 16.57 9.29 14.39
N THR A 109 15.81 8.53 15.18
CA THR A 109 15.86 7.05 15.19
C THR A 109 15.55 6.48 13.81
N ILE A 110 14.51 6.99 13.14
CA ILE A 110 14.16 6.57 11.76
C ILE A 110 15.32 6.84 10.80
N LYS A 111 15.99 7.99 10.91
CA LYS A 111 17.15 8.33 10.08
C LYS A 111 18.31 7.36 10.32
N ILE A 112 18.57 6.99 11.56
CA ILE A 112 19.60 5.99 11.89
C ILE A 112 19.21 4.64 11.29
N LEU A 113 17.97 4.19 11.50
CA LEU A 113 17.48 2.90 11.02
C LEU A 113 17.57 2.73 9.51
N LYS A 114 17.22 3.77 8.75
CA LYS A 114 17.32 3.79 7.28
C LYS A 114 18.77 3.74 6.78
N ASN A 115 19.73 4.19 7.58
CA ASN A 115 21.15 4.24 7.24
C ASN A 115 21.96 3.07 7.84
N LEU A 116 21.32 2.02 8.36
CA LEU A 116 22.04 0.83 8.82
C LEU A 116 22.88 0.25 7.68
N LYS A 117 24.19 0.15 7.91
CA LYS A 117 25.13 -0.46 6.95
C LYS A 117 25.16 -1.99 7.10
N VAL A 118 25.02 -2.48 8.32
CA VAL A 118 25.08 -3.91 8.69
C VAL A 118 23.72 -4.41 9.18
N ASP A 119 23.54 -5.73 9.18
CA ASP A 119 22.38 -6.37 9.81
C ASP A 119 22.53 -6.34 11.34
N VAL A 120 21.46 -5.96 12.04
CA VAL A 120 21.41 -5.88 13.51
C VAL A 120 20.28 -6.77 14.00
N LYS A 121 20.59 -7.68 14.93
CA LYS A 121 19.62 -8.54 15.60
C LYS A 121 19.50 -8.16 17.08
N ALA A 122 18.30 -7.83 17.53
CA ALA A 122 17.99 -7.61 18.94
C ALA A 122 17.28 -8.84 19.54
N THR A 123 17.82 -9.39 20.62
CA THR A 123 17.16 -10.48 21.37
C THR A 123 16.64 -9.93 22.69
N ALA A 124 15.32 -9.96 22.88
CA ALA A 124 14.64 -9.43 24.06
C ALA A 124 14.14 -10.59 24.93
N PHE A 125 14.55 -10.62 26.20
CA PHE A 125 14.16 -11.65 27.15
C PHE A 125 13.09 -11.11 28.08
N PHE A 126 11.89 -11.67 27.95
CA PHE A 126 10.70 -11.20 28.68
C PHE A 126 9.75 -12.37 28.90
N LYS A 127 9.12 -12.43 30.06
CA LYS A 127 8.05 -13.39 30.34
C LYS A 127 6.86 -13.11 29.40
N SER A 128 6.10 -14.15 29.07
CA SER A 128 5.04 -14.10 28.03
C SER A 128 4.03 -12.95 28.17
N ASP A 129 3.77 -12.47 29.39
CA ASP A 129 2.85 -11.40 29.74
C ASP A 129 3.53 -10.02 29.92
N ALA A 130 4.77 -10.01 30.38
CA ALA A 130 5.54 -8.82 30.67
C ALA A 130 6.45 -8.45 29.48
N GLY A 131 5.94 -7.82 28.43
CA GLY A 131 6.83 -7.41 27.31
C GLY A 131 6.18 -6.76 26.10
N GLN A 132 4.86 -6.62 26.06
CA GLN A 132 4.14 -6.16 24.87
C GLN A 132 4.64 -4.80 24.37
N ARG A 133 4.86 -3.82 25.25
CA ARG A 133 5.39 -2.50 24.85
C ARG A 133 6.76 -2.59 24.16
N MET A 134 7.63 -3.48 24.62
CA MET A 134 8.94 -3.68 24.00
C MET A 134 8.80 -4.43 22.67
N ARG A 135 7.84 -5.37 22.56
CA ARG A 135 7.51 -6.02 21.30
C ARG A 135 7.05 -5.01 20.26
N ASP A 136 6.10 -4.16 20.62
CA ASP A 136 5.58 -3.11 19.74
C ASP A 136 6.70 -2.15 19.30
N LEU A 137 7.62 -1.79 20.22
CA LEU A 137 8.77 -0.96 19.90
C LEU A 137 9.73 -1.63 18.90
N LEU A 138 10.13 -2.89 19.13
CA LEU A 138 11.05 -3.60 18.24
C LEU A 138 10.41 -3.89 16.87
N GLU A 139 9.09 -4.10 16.84
CA GLU A 139 8.32 -4.22 15.60
C GLU A 139 8.40 -2.93 14.77
N GLU A 140 8.25 -1.76 15.40
CA GLU A 140 8.37 -0.47 14.72
C GLU A 140 9.81 -0.26 14.19
N TYR A 141 10.84 -0.71 14.90
CA TYR A 141 12.22 -0.65 14.40
C TYR A 141 12.40 -1.51 13.13
N ALA A 142 11.85 -2.73 13.13
CA ALA A 142 11.88 -3.63 11.98
C ALA A 142 11.06 -3.09 10.79
N TYR A 143 9.98 -2.35 11.06
CA TYR A 143 9.18 -1.70 10.03
C TYR A 143 9.98 -0.64 9.26
N HIS A 144 10.81 0.16 9.95
CA HIS A 144 11.62 1.22 9.31
C HIS A 144 12.94 0.73 8.69
N SER A 145 13.39 -0.51 8.98
CA SER A 145 14.61 -1.07 8.40
C SER A 145 14.59 -2.58 8.25
N LYS A 146 14.74 -3.08 7.02
CA LYS A 146 14.85 -4.52 6.73
C LYS A 146 16.09 -5.18 7.32
N LYS A 147 17.11 -4.39 7.66
CA LYS A 147 18.36 -4.86 8.27
C LYS A 147 18.24 -5.03 9.78
N PHE A 148 17.17 -4.53 10.38
CA PHE A 148 16.87 -4.73 11.79
C PHE A 148 15.97 -5.95 11.96
N LYS A 149 16.44 -6.93 12.73
CA LYS A 149 15.71 -8.15 13.09
C LYS A 149 15.56 -8.20 14.60
N TYR A 150 14.47 -8.78 15.09
CA TYR A 150 14.30 -8.98 16.52
C TYR A 150 13.76 -10.37 16.84
N GLU A 151 14.05 -10.83 18.05
CA GLU A 151 13.54 -12.08 18.60
C GLU A 151 13.11 -11.86 20.05
N PHE A 152 11.94 -12.39 20.40
CA PHE A 152 11.43 -12.39 21.77
C PHE A 152 11.56 -13.78 22.36
N VAL A 153 12.27 -13.89 23.48
CA VAL A 153 12.55 -15.15 24.16
C VAL A 153 11.95 -15.11 25.56
N ASP A 154 11.08 -16.05 25.86
CA ASP A 154 10.61 -16.27 27.23
C ASP A 154 11.64 -17.13 27.98
N PRO A 155 12.32 -16.59 29.01
CA PRO A 155 13.36 -17.31 29.73
C PRO A 155 12.81 -18.51 30.51
N ASP A 156 11.55 -18.47 30.95
CA ASP A 156 10.91 -19.56 31.69
C ASP A 156 10.60 -20.73 30.75
N LYS A 157 10.24 -20.43 29.49
CA LYS A 157 9.97 -21.46 28.46
C LYS A 157 11.23 -21.95 27.74
N LYS A 158 12.25 -21.10 27.62
CA LYS A 158 13.51 -21.39 26.92
C LYS A 158 14.75 -21.10 27.78
N PRO A 159 14.91 -21.78 28.93
CA PRO A 159 16.00 -21.51 29.87
C PRO A 159 17.38 -21.78 29.28
N ALA A 160 17.50 -22.71 28.34
CA ALA A 160 18.76 -23.00 27.66
C ALA A 160 19.29 -21.79 26.86
N ILE A 161 18.40 -21.04 26.20
CA ILE A 161 18.79 -19.85 25.45
C ILE A 161 19.12 -18.72 26.42
N ALA A 162 18.30 -18.50 27.45
CA ALA A 162 18.58 -17.46 28.46
C ALA A 162 19.96 -17.65 29.12
N LYS A 163 20.31 -18.90 29.49
CA LYS A 163 21.62 -19.23 30.05
C LYS A 163 22.78 -18.95 29.11
N GLN A 164 22.65 -19.21 27.81
CA GLN A 164 23.69 -18.89 26.83
C GLN A 164 24.01 -17.39 26.77
N TYR A 165 23.00 -16.55 27.01
CA TYR A 165 23.15 -15.09 27.06
C TYR A 165 23.44 -14.56 28.48
N GLY A 166 23.62 -15.44 29.47
CA GLY A 166 23.89 -15.05 30.86
C GLY A 166 22.72 -14.39 31.57
N ILE A 167 21.48 -14.58 31.07
CA ILE A 167 20.28 -14.03 31.71
C ILE A 167 19.77 -15.06 32.74
N THR A 168 19.68 -14.61 33.99
CA THR A 168 19.25 -15.41 35.15
C THR A 168 17.86 -15.00 35.60
#